data_AF-A0A3B9X489-F1
#
_entry.id   AF-A0A3B9X489-F1
#
_cell.length_a   1.000
_cell.length_b   1.000
_cell.length_c   1.000
_cell.angle_alpha   90.00
_cell.angle_beta   90.00
_cell.angle_gamma   90.00
#
_symmetry.space_group_name_H-M   'P 1'
#
loop_
_entity.id
_entity.type
_entity.pdbx_description
1 polymer ?
#
loop_
_entity_poly.entity_id
_entity_poly.type
_entity_poly.pdbx_seq_one_letter_code
_entity_poly.pdbx_strand_id
1 'polypeptide(L)'
;MTFMGQAIIKDLQALNGTRATDTALGAMLRLTKNSASNDINSIALQNNELDQYLVAKTDPSQEEAVKFARNEPGTLIKGPPGTGKSQTLTHIVADCLGRGESVLICTQKQAALEVVRKRLVAEGLQSRVVMVQDVNKDRRSVIKSIREHQESVRQSSDRQEKIMTERRQLAAKISSCEGELDKNHKVLFDRIGKTGRSYRDVITELLTIEDMDENLPVDCPEIRSIVQYLPIDDLVNLEERVAALVPLWLEAEPQKSANENLLSFGWEKSKCDLYRTQLKALFHSEKKRLSKHPRANNVFTIENVDRARTVVSSCLRTYPKVLKDRIHLAKWIDLFTSKNDKTVGQGLINNLV
;
A
#
# COMPACT_ATOMS: atom_id res chain seq x y z
N MET A 1 0.66 -42.04 33.74
CA MET A 1 2.00 -41.98 33.09
C MET A 1 2.02 -40.91 32.00
N THR A 2 1.86 -39.63 32.37
CA THR A 2 1.72 -38.50 31.42
C THR A 2 2.73 -37.37 31.66
N PHE A 3 3.48 -37.45 32.78
CA PHE A 3 4.32 -36.36 33.27
C PHE A 3 5.66 -36.20 32.53
N MET A 4 6.27 -37.29 32.05
CA MET A 4 7.63 -37.23 31.50
C MET A 4 7.69 -36.52 30.12
N GLY A 5 6.71 -36.76 29.24
CA GLY A 5 6.66 -36.10 27.93
C GLY A 5 6.29 -34.62 28.01
N GLN A 6 5.46 -34.23 28.97
CA GLN A 6 5.11 -32.83 29.21
C GLN A 6 6.28 -32.04 29.80
N ALA A 7 7.07 -32.66 30.69
CA ALA A 7 8.29 -32.06 31.24
C ALA A 7 9.30 -31.75 30.12
N ILE A 8 9.59 -32.70 29.24
CA ILE A 8 10.51 -32.49 28.09
C ILE A 8 10.02 -31.37 27.18
N ILE A 9 8.71 -31.31 26.89
CA ILE A 9 8.16 -30.23 26.06
C ILE A 9 8.30 -28.87 26.75
N LYS A 10 8.09 -28.82 28.07
CA LYS A 10 8.22 -27.60 28.88
C LYS A 10 9.68 -27.15 28.98
N ASP A 11 10.63 -28.08 29.12
CA ASP A 11 12.06 -27.80 29.10
C ASP A 11 12.50 -27.30 27.71
N LEU A 12 12.02 -27.93 26.63
CA LEU A 12 12.24 -27.44 25.27
C LEU A 12 11.58 -26.08 25.00
N GLN A 13 10.48 -25.76 25.68
CA GLN A 13 9.87 -24.41 25.63
C GLN A 13 10.68 -23.39 26.42
N ALA A 14 11.25 -23.76 27.56
CA ALA A 14 12.15 -22.90 28.33
C ALA A 14 13.46 -22.63 27.57
N LEU A 15 13.90 -23.57 26.73
CA LEU A 15 15.00 -23.40 25.79
C LEU A 15 14.67 -22.50 24.59
N ASN A 16 13.39 -22.17 24.38
CA ASN A 16 12.95 -21.31 23.29
C ASN A 16 13.31 -19.84 23.64
N GLY A 17 14.53 -19.44 23.31
CA GLY A 17 15.11 -18.11 23.62
C GLY A 17 16.56 -18.17 24.11
N THR A 18 17.05 -19.34 24.55
CA THR A 18 18.47 -19.58 24.83
C THR A 18 19.15 -20.23 23.63
N ARG A 19 20.40 -19.85 23.34
CA ARG A 19 21.17 -20.48 22.25
C ARG A 19 21.40 -21.95 22.61
N ALA A 20 20.79 -22.86 21.85
CA ALA A 20 20.93 -24.30 22.07
C ALA A 20 22.40 -24.77 22.06
N THR A 21 23.29 -24.04 21.37
CA THR A 21 24.74 -24.29 21.32
C THR A 21 25.43 -24.25 22.69
N ASP A 22 24.89 -23.50 23.65
CA ASP A 22 25.49 -23.32 24.98
C ASP A 22 24.92 -24.31 26.01
N THR A 23 24.17 -25.31 25.56
CA THR A 23 23.51 -26.30 26.41
C THR A 23 24.07 -27.70 26.17
N ALA A 24 23.86 -28.61 27.13
CA ALA A 24 24.18 -30.03 26.97
C ALA A 24 23.47 -30.66 25.76
N LEU A 25 22.27 -30.15 25.42
CA LEU A 25 21.54 -30.54 24.22
C LEU A 25 22.29 -30.15 22.94
N GLY A 26 22.93 -28.99 22.90
CA GLY A 26 23.75 -28.55 21.77
C GLY A 26 24.98 -29.42 21.55
N ALA A 27 25.66 -29.81 22.64
CA ALA A 27 26.76 -30.77 22.57
C ALA A 27 26.29 -32.15 22.07
N MET A 28 25.15 -32.64 22.57
CA MET A 28 24.55 -33.91 22.13
C MET A 28 24.16 -33.90 20.65
N LEU A 29 23.56 -32.79 20.18
CA LEU A 29 23.14 -32.61 18.79
C LEU A 29 24.28 -32.15 17.87
N ARG A 30 25.51 -32.02 18.38
CA ARG A 30 26.68 -31.52 17.65
C ARG A 30 26.42 -30.19 16.95
N LEU A 31 25.68 -29.29 17.60
CA LEU A 31 25.42 -27.94 17.12
C LEU A 31 26.73 -27.17 17.13
N THR A 32 27.44 -27.13 16.01
CA THR A 32 28.69 -26.35 15.89
C THR A 32 28.38 -24.85 15.97
N LYS A 33 29.30 -24.07 16.55
CA LYS A 33 29.16 -22.61 16.75
C LYS A 33 29.00 -21.78 15.45
N ASN A 34 29.03 -22.41 14.27
CA ASN A 34 28.98 -21.74 12.97
C ASN A 34 27.58 -21.49 12.41
N SER A 35 26.50 -21.89 13.09
CA SER A 35 25.13 -21.56 12.66
C SER A 35 24.67 -20.16 13.10
N ALA A 36 25.56 -19.34 13.69
CA ALA A 36 25.25 -17.99 14.17
C ALA A 36 25.31 -16.94 13.05
N SER A 37 24.63 -17.18 11.94
CA SER A 37 24.16 -16.18 10.97
C SER A 37 23.65 -16.93 9.76
N ASN A 38 22.35 -16.88 9.49
CA ASN A 38 21.80 -16.47 8.20
C ASN A 38 20.28 -16.47 8.29
N ASP A 39 19.71 -15.36 7.84
CA ASP A 39 18.30 -15.01 7.82
C ASP A 39 17.37 -16.20 7.58
N ILE A 40 16.39 -16.41 8.47
CA ILE A 40 15.24 -17.31 8.22
C ILE A 40 14.58 -16.98 6.87
N ASN A 41 14.65 -15.70 6.45
CA ASN A 41 14.17 -15.23 5.16
C ASN A 41 15.03 -15.68 3.96
N SER A 42 16.31 -16.02 4.15
CA SER A 42 17.20 -16.53 3.09
C SER A 42 16.98 -18.01 2.79
N ILE A 43 16.57 -18.80 3.80
CA ILE A 43 16.28 -20.24 3.68
C ILE A 43 15.02 -20.47 2.82
N ALA A 44 14.08 -19.52 2.84
CA ALA A 44 12.87 -19.56 2.01
C ALA A 44 13.15 -19.33 0.51
N LEU A 45 14.30 -18.74 0.15
CA LEU A 45 14.54 -18.18 -1.18
C LEU A 45 15.36 -19.07 -2.14
N GLN A 46 15.86 -20.23 -1.72
CA GLN A 46 16.79 -21.02 -2.55
C GLN A 46 16.60 -22.53 -2.49
N ASN A 47 15.36 -23.03 -2.42
CA ASN A 47 15.11 -24.42 -2.77
C ASN A 47 14.46 -24.46 -4.13
N ASN A 48 15.20 -24.97 -5.11
CA ASN A 48 14.67 -25.26 -6.43
C ASN A 48 13.56 -26.30 -6.26
N GLU A 49 12.41 -26.11 -6.90
CA GLU A 49 11.27 -27.05 -6.88
C GLU A 49 11.70 -28.48 -7.22
N LEU A 50 12.77 -28.61 -8.01
CA LEU A 50 13.39 -29.88 -8.36
C LEU A 50 13.93 -30.68 -7.16
N ASP A 51 14.42 -29.98 -6.14
CA ASP A 51 15.07 -30.58 -4.98
C ASP A 51 14.08 -30.86 -3.85
N GLN A 52 12.78 -30.68 -4.09
CA GLN A 52 11.72 -30.92 -3.10
C GLN A 52 11.01 -32.24 -3.41
N TYR A 53 10.98 -33.16 -2.45
CA TYR A 53 10.33 -34.47 -2.63
C TYR A 53 9.15 -34.65 -1.66
N LEU A 54 8.11 -33.86 -1.90
CA LEU A 54 6.81 -34.04 -1.24
C LEU A 54 6.04 -35.20 -1.88
N VAL A 55 5.31 -35.95 -1.06
CA VAL A 55 4.57 -37.15 -1.49
C VAL A 55 3.06 -36.97 -1.51
N ALA A 56 2.53 -36.05 -0.70
CA ALA A 56 1.10 -35.75 -0.65
C ALA A 56 0.86 -34.25 -0.67
N LYS A 57 -0.42 -33.85 -0.76
CA LYS A 57 -0.84 -32.45 -0.62
C LYS A 57 -0.34 -31.91 0.72
N THR A 58 0.31 -30.75 0.67
CA THR A 58 0.86 -30.07 1.83
C THR A 58 0.29 -28.67 1.94
N ASP A 59 0.28 -28.14 3.16
CA ASP A 59 0.00 -26.73 3.41
C ASP A 59 1.32 -25.97 3.64
N PRO A 60 1.33 -24.63 3.53
CA PRO A 60 2.55 -23.84 3.65
C PRO A 60 3.33 -24.08 4.95
N SER A 61 2.66 -24.35 6.07
CA SER A 61 3.32 -24.58 7.36
C SER A 61 4.05 -25.93 7.41
N GLN A 62 3.47 -26.95 6.77
CA GLN A 62 4.12 -28.26 6.62
C GLN A 62 5.30 -28.20 5.67
N GLU A 63 5.17 -27.43 4.58
CA GLU A 63 6.24 -27.22 3.62
C GLU A 63 7.44 -26.51 4.27
N GLU A 64 7.17 -25.46 5.05
CA GLU A 64 8.17 -24.76 5.84
C GLU A 64 8.84 -25.70 6.85
N ALA A 65 8.08 -26.58 7.51
CA ALA A 65 8.65 -27.58 8.42
C ALA A 65 9.61 -28.56 7.71
N VAL A 66 9.33 -28.94 6.47
CA VAL A 66 10.25 -29.76 5.64
C VAL A 66 11.52 -28.96 5.30
N LYS A 67 11.36 -27.70 4.87
CA LYS A 67 12.48 -26.80 4.55
C LYS A 67 13.38 -26.55 5.76
N PHE A 68 12.79 -26.37 6.94
CA PHE A 68 13.53 -26.17 8.18
C PHE A 68 14.28 -27.45 8.59
N ALA A 69 13.61 -28.61 8.53
CA ALA A 69 14.23 -29.91 8.81
C ALA A 69 15.39 -30.27 7.88
N ARG A 70 15.43 -29.71 6.66
CA ARG A 70 16.51 -29.90 5.70
C ARG A 70 17.78 -29.15 6.07
N ASN A 71 17.65 -27.93 6.58
CA ASN A 71 18.79 -27.02 6.75
C ASN A 71 19.27 -26.94 8.20
N GLU A 72 18.40 -27.27 9.15
CA GLU A 72 18.69 -27.12 10.56
C GLU A 72 19.09 -28.46 11.21
N PRO A 73 20.15 -28.46 12.04
CA PRO A 73 20.61 -29.67 12.73
C PRO A 73 19.60 -30.23 13.75
N GLY A 74 18.56 -29.47 14.14
CA GLY A 74 17.50 -29.92 15.02
C GLY A 74 16.21 -29.15 14.80
N THR A 75 15.10 -29.88 14.60
CA THR A 75 13.78 -29.29 14.33
C THR A 75 12.73 -29.83 15.29
N LEU A 76 11.94 -28.93 15.89
CA LEU A 76 10.86 -29.27 16.81
C LEU A 76 9.49 -28.93 16.19
N ILE A 77 8.77 -29.96 15.76
CA ILE A 77 7.43 -29.78 15.17
C ILE A 77 6.36 -29.95 16.25
N LYS A 78 5.60 -28.90 16.50
CA LYS A 78 4.48 -28.89 17.45
C LYS A 78 3.17 -28.63 16.73
N GLY A 79 2.10 -29.30 17.16
CA GLY A 79 0.77 -29.06 16.63
C GLY A 79 -0.31 -29.78 17.46
N PRO A 80 -1.54 -29.23 17.54
CA PRO A 80 -2.71 -29.89 18.13
C PRO A 80 -2.96 -31.31 17.59
N PRO A 81 -3.69 -32.20 18.29
CA PRO A 81 -4.08 -33.49 17.71
C PRO A 81 -4.83 -33.29 16.38
N GLY A 82 -4.55 -34.12 15.37
CA GLY A 82 -5.18 -34.02 14.05
C GLY A 82 -4.51 -33.08 13.04
N THR A 83 -3.54 -32.26 13.44
CA THR A 83 -2.85 -31.26 12.57
C THR A 83 -1.79 -31.85 11.62
N GLY A 84 -1.93 -33.10 11.21
CA GLY A 84 -1.06 -33.65 10.18
C GLY A 84 0.40 -33.90 10.57
N LYS A 85 0.83 -33.80 11.83
CA LYS A 85 2.23 -34.06 12.26
C LYS A 85 2.86 -35.33 11.66
N SER A 86 2.14 -36.44 11.64
CA SER A 86 2.63 -37.69 11.03
C SER A 86 2.74 -37.60 9.51
N GLN A 87 1.97 -36.74 8.85
CA GLN A 87 2.08 -36.40 7.43
C GLN A 87 3.33 -35.57 7.18
N THR A 88 3.56 -34.54 7.99
CA THR A 88 4.78 -33.73 7.94
C THR A 88 6.02 -34.60 8.09
N LEU A 89 5.99 -35.57 9.02
CA LEU A 89 7.08 -36.55 9.15
C LEU A 89 7.24 -37.41 7.88
N THR A 90 6.16 -37.86 7.26
CA THR A 90 6.22 -38.58 5.97
C THR A 90 6.86 -37.72 4.89
N HIS A 91 6.52 -36.43 4.81
CA HIS A 91 7.13 -35.50 3.84
C HIS A 91 8.63 -35.33 4.10
N ILE A 92 9.05 -35.15 5.36
CA ILE A 92 10.48 -35.05 5.73
C ILE A 92 11.24 -36.32 5.35
N VAL A 93 10.67 -37.50 5.63
CA VAL A 93 11.28 -38.78 5.27
C VAL A 93 11.39 -38.92 3.76
N ALA A 94 10.35 -38.57 3.02
CA ALA A 94 10.36 -38.62 1.56
C ALA A 94 11.39 -37.65 0.96
N ASP A 95 11.53 -36.45 1.52
CA ASP A 95 12.52 -35.46 1.12
C ASP A 95 13.96 -35.97 1.30
N CYS A 96 14.29 -36.46 2.49
CA CYS A 96 15.58 -37.10 2.76
C CYS A 96 15.86 -38.26 1.79
N LEU A 97 14.89 -39.16 1.58
CA LEU A 97 15.05 -40.30 0.68
C LEU A 97 15.24 -39.86 -0.78
N GLY A 98 14.51 -38.82 -1.23
CA GLY A 98 14.63 -38.24 -2.56
C GLY A 98 16.02 -37.65 -2.81
N ARG A 99 16.63 -37.08 -1.77
CA ARG A 99 18.01 -36.56 -1.78
C ARG A 99 19.09 -37.64 -1.58
N GLY A 100 18.70 -38.92 -1.47
CA GLY A 100 19.62 -40.04 -1.30
C GLY A 100 20.15 -40.22 0.13
N GLU A 101 19.52 -39.59 1.12
CA GLU A 101 19.88 -39.72 2.52
C GLU A 101 19.22 -40.94 3.18
N SER A 102 19.76 -41.37 4.32
CA SER A 102 19.18 -42.42 5.15
C SER A 102 18.49 -41.84 6.38
N VAL A 103 17.30 -42.35 6.72
CA VAL A 103 16.52 -41.85 7.86
C VAL A 103 16.26 -42.97 8.88
N LEU A 104 16.49 -42.67 10.16
CA LEU A 104 16.09 -43.52 11.28
C LEU A 104 14.93 -42.88 12.04
N ILE A 105 13.81 -43.59 12.15
CA ILE A 105 12.64 -43.14 12.90
C ILE A 105 12.56 -43.93 14.21
N CYS A 106 12.60 -43.22 15.33
CA CYS A 106 12.43 -43.81 16.66
C CYS A 106 11.21 -43.19 17.36
N THR A 107 10.42 -44.01 18.05
CA THR A 107 9.24 -43.55 18.80
C THR A 107 9.10 -44.31 20.12
N GLN A 108 8.46 -43.72 21.11
CA GLN A 108 8.17 -44.39 22.39
C GLN A 108 7.05 -45.43 22.27
N LYS A 109 6.11 -45.25 21.32
CA LYS A 109 4.92 -46.08 21.18
C LYS A 109 4.91 -46.77 19.82
N GLN A 110 4.91 -48.10 19.82
CA GLN A 110 4.85 -48.91 18.59
C GLN A 110 3.68 -48.53 17.66
N ALA A 111 2.52 -48.17 18.22
CA ALA A 111 1.37 -47.70 17.44
C ALA A 111 1.67 -46.44 16.61
N ALA A 112 2.52 -45.53 17.10
CA ALA A 112 2.92 -44.34 16.35
C ALA A 112 3.80 -44.70 15.16
N LEU A 113 4.72 -45.64 15.34
CA LEU A 113 5.56 -46.16 14.25
C LEU A 113 4.71 -46.81 13.15
N GLU A 114 3.69 -47.59 13.53
CA GLU A 114 2.80 -48.25 12.58
C GLU A 114 1.95 -47.25 11.77
N VAL A 115 1.50 -46.15 12.39
CA VAL A 115 0.80 -45.08 11.67
C VAL A 115 1.70 -44.42 10.62
N VAL A 116 2.95 -44.13 10.96
CA VAL A 116 3.92 -43.53 10.02
C VAL A 116 4.24 -44.51 8.89
N ARG A 117 4.47 -45.79 9.23
CA ARG A 117 4.71 -46.85 8.25
C ARG A 117 3.54 -46.99 7.27
N LYS A 118 2.29 -47.02 7.76
CA LYS A 118 1.09 -47.09 6.90
C LYS A 118 1.01 -45.90 5.95
N ARG A 119 1.38 -44.69 6.37
CA ARG A 119 1.44 -43.52 5.51
C ARG A 119 2.54 -43.66 4.44
N LEU A 120 3.76 -44.02 4.82
CA LEU A 120 4.84 -44.25 3.86
C LEU A 120 4.47 -45.33 2.82
N VAL A 121 3.79 -46.39 3.25
CA VAL A 121 3.29 -47.44 2.34
C VAL A 121 2.20 -46.89 1.41
N ALA A 122 1.26 -46.09 1.91
CA ALA A 122 0.22 -45.46 1.09
C ALA A 122 0.80 -44.53 0.01
N GLU A 123 1.93 -43.87 0.30
CA GLU A 123 2.68 -43.04 -0.65
C GLU A 123 3.65 -43.84 -1.55
N GLY A 124 3.57 -45.17 -1.53
CA GLY A 124 4.39 -46.03 -2.40
C GLY A 124 5.85 -46.21 -1.96
N LEU A 125 6.22 -45.79 -0.75
CA LEU A 125 7.58 -45.91 -0.21
C LEU A 125 7.84 -47.25 0.50
N GLN A 126 6.95 -48.23 0.37
CA GLN A 126 7.09 -49.54 1.02
C GLN A 126 8.44 -50.20 0.72
N SER A 127 8.92 -50.12 -0.52
CA SER A 127 10.19 -50.71 -0.97
C SER A 127 11.44 -49.95 -0.50
N ARG A 128 11.28 -48.95 0.36
CA ARG A 128 12.38 -48.14 0.92
C ARG A 128 12.36 -48.10 2.44
N VAL A 129 11.43 -48.83 3.06
CA VAL A 129 11.23 -48.79 4.51
C VAL A 129 11.41 -50.18 5.10
N VAL A 130 12.18 -50.26 6.18
CA VAL A 130 12.35 -51.48 6.96
C VAL A 130 11.98 -51.17 8.40
N MET A 131 11.07 -51.96 8.97
CA MET A 131 10.67 -51.84 10.36
C MET A 131 11.39 -52.91 11.20
N VAL A 132 11.99 -52.50 12.32
CA VAL A 132 12.63 -53.40 13.28
C VAL A 132 11.91 -53.24 14.61
N GLN A 133 11.25 -54.30 15.07
CA GLN A 133 10.56 -54.35 16.36
C GLN A 133 11.37 -55.16 17.37
N ASP A 134 11.97 -56.27 16.93
CA ASP A 134 12.81 -57.15 17.73
C ASP A 134 14.05 -57.56 16.93
N VAL A 135 15.23 -57.19 17.43
CA VAL A 135 16.51 -57.38 16.75
C VAL A 135 16.78 -58.86 16.42
N ASN A 136 16.32 -59.78 17.28
CA ASN A 136 16.59 -61.21 17.10
C ASN A 136 15.57 -61.85 16.16
N LYS A 137 14.28 -61.53 16.33
CA LYS A 137 13.21 -62.12 15.52
C LYS A 137 13.19 -61.57 14.10
N ASP A 138 13.45 -60.28 13.92
CA ASP A 138 13.28 -59.61 12.63
C ASP A 138 14.50 -59.74 11.72
N ARG A 139 15.66 -60.20 12.24
CA ARG A 139 16.93 -60.24 11.49
C ARG A 139 16.82 -60.85 10.10
N ARG A 140 16.16 -62.02 9.98
CA ARG A 140 16.00 -62.70 8.68
C ARG A 140 15.07 -61.93 7.74
N SER A 141 13.98 -61.39 8.27
CA SER A 141 13.01 -60.59 7.50
C SER A 141 13.65 -59.31 6.97
N VAL A 142 14.38 -58.59 7.83
CA VAL A 142 15.11 -57.36 7.49
C VAL A 142 16.13 -57.61 6.37
N ILE A 143 16.96 -58.65 6.50
CA ILE A 143 17.96 -58.99 5.47
C ILE A 143 17.28 -59.31 4.13
N LYS A 144 16.15 -60.03 4.16
CA LYS A 144 15.38 -60.34 2.96
C LYS A 144 14.84 -59.08 2.29
N SER A 145 14.21 -58.17 3.05
CA SER A 145 13.69 -56.90 2.51
C SER A 145 14.80 -56.03 1.91
N ILE A 146 15.97 -55.94 2.56
CA ILE A 146 17.10 -55.18 2.02
C ILE A 146 17.55 -55.74 0.66
N ARG A 147 17.61 -57.07 0.52
CA ARG A 147 17.98 -57.71 -0.75
C ARG A 147 16.96 -57.40 -1.85
N GLU A 148 15.67 -57.56 -1.56
CA GLU A 148 14.59 -57.24 -2.49
C GLU A 148 14.63 -55.76 -2.92
N HIS A 149 14.91 -54.84 -1.99
CA HIS A 149 15.07 -53.42 -2.29
C HIS A 149 16.23 -53.16 -3.26
N GLN A 150 17.40 -53.79 -3.04
CA GLN A 150 18.56 -53.65 -3.92
C GLN A 150 18.30 -54.15 -5.35
N GLU A 151 17.61 -55.26 -5.50
CA GLU A 151 17.24 -55.80 -6.82
C GLU A 151 16.28 -54.86 -7.56
N SER A 152 15.29 -54.30 -6.86
CA SER A 152 14.32 -53.37 -7.45
C SER A 152 14.96 -52.07 -7.97
N VAL A 153 15.98 -51.56 -7.28
CA VAL A 153 16.69 -50.33 -7.69
C VAL A 153 17.46 -50.56 -8.99
N ARG A 154 18.11 -51.71 -9.14
CA ARG A 154 18.92 -52.05 -10.33
C ARG A 154 18.11 -52.15 -11.63
N GLN A 155 16.84 -52.54 -11.55
CA GLN A 155 15.99 -52.77 -12.73
C GLN A 155 15.31 -51.50 -13.27
N SER A 156 15.53 -50.33 -12.64
CA SER A 156 14.68 -49.14 -12.85
C SER A 156 15.34 -47.95 -13.57
N SER A 157 16.52 -48.12 -14.18
CA SER A 157 17.30 -47.01 -14.78
C SER A 157 16.52 -46.18 -15.81
N ASP A 158 15.92 -46.81 -16.80
CA ASP A 158 15.29 -46.10 -17.93
C ASP A 158 14.03 -45.36 -17.50
N ARG A 159 13.29 -45.95 -16.54
CA ARG A 159 12.11 -45.32 -15.95
C ARG A 159 12.47 -44.11 -15.10
N GLN A 160 13.60 -44.16 -14.39
CA GLN A 160 14.07 -43.05 -13.56
C GLN A 160 14.43 -41.83 -14.41
N GLU A 161 15.08 -42.03 -15.55
CA GLU A 161 15.43 -40.94 -16.46
C GLU A 161 14.18 -40.24 -16.99
N LYS A 162 13.18 -41.00 -17.44
CA LYS A 162 11.90 -40.44 -17.88
C LYS A 162 11.22 -39.62 -16.78
N ILE A 163 11.12 -40.17 -15.56
CA ILE A 163 10.52 -39.46 -14.41
C ILE A 163 11.29 -38.18 -14.10
N MET A 164 12.62 -38.20 -14.15
CA MET A 164 13.44 -37.00 -13.92
C MET A 164 13.20 -35.93 -15.00
N THR A 165 13.04 -36.32 -16.26
CA THR A 165 12.74 -35.36 -17.33
C THR A 165 11.36 -34.70 -17.13
N GLU A 166 10.34 -35.49 -16.77
CA GLU A 166 9.00 -34.98 -16.44
C GLU A 166 9.03 -34.04 -15.23
N ARG A 167 9.78 -34.41 -14.17
CA ARG A 167 9.96 -33.54 -12.99
C ARG A 167 10.63 -32.21 -13.36
N ARG A 168 11.69 -32.22 -14.17
CA ARG A 168 12.36 -30.98 -14.64
C ARG A 168 11.40 -30.07 -15.39
N GLN A 169 10.58 -30.63 -16.29
CA GLN A 169 9.60 -29.84 -17.03
C GLN A 169 8.52 -29.25 -16.12
N LEU A 170 8.04 -30.02 -15.16
CA LEU A 170 7.01 -29.55 -14.23
C LEU A 170 7.55 -28.47 -13.29
N ALA A 171 8.73 -28.67 -12.73
CA ALA A 171 9.39 -27.67 -11.89
C ALA A 171 9.62 -26.35 -12.64
N ALA A 172 10.08 -26.41 -13.89
CA ALA A 172 10.25 -25.21 -14.72
C ALA A 172 8.92 -24.47 -14.96
N LYS A 173 7.80 -25.19 -15.13
CA LYS A 173 6.47 -24.59 -15.24
C LYS A 173 6.05 -23.91 -13.93
N ILE A 174 6.27 -24.56 -12.79
CA ILE A 174 5.95 -24.01 -11.46
C ILE A 174 6.71 -22.71 -11.27
N SER A 175 8.04 -22.71 -11.47
CA SER A 175 8.86 -21.50 -11.33
C SER A 175 8.47 -20.39 -12.29
N SER A 176 8.00 -20.72 -13.50
CA SER A 176 7.47 -19.71 -14.43
C SER A 176 6.19 -19.06 -13.91
N CYS A 177 5.24 -19.87 -13.43
CA CYS A 177 3.99 -19.39 -12.87
C CYS A 177 4.21 -18.56 -11.60
N GLU A 178 5.08 -19.02 -10.70
CA GLU A 178 5.48 -18.27 -9.50
C GLU A 178 6.14 -16.95 -9.88
N GLY A 179 7.04 -16.95 -10.85
CA GLY A 179 7.67 -15.73 -11.34
C GLY A 179 6.68 -14.73 -11.96
N GLU A 180 5.63 -15.19 -12.63
CA GLU A 180 4.54 -14.33 -13.12
C GLU A 180 3.69 -13.77 -11.97
N LEU A 181 3.34 -14.60 -10.99
CA LEU A 181 2.61 -14.19 -9.80
C LEU A 181 3.41 -13.16 -8.99
N ASP A 182 4.70 -13.37 -8.79
CA ASP A 182 5.58 -12.46 -8.08
C ASP A 182 5.74 -11.12 -8.81
N LYS A 183 5.83 -11.14 -10.14
CA LYS A 183 5.84 -9.91 -10.94
C LYS A 183 4.54 -9.14 -10.77
N ASN A 184 3.40 -9.81 -10.92
CA ASN A 184 2.09 -9.19 -10.75
C ASN A 184 1.93 -8.64 -9.33
N HIS A 185 2.35 -9.41 -8.33
CA HIS A 185 2.36 -8.98 -6.93
C HIS A 185 3.19 -7.71 -6.77
N LYS A 186 4.44 -7.68 -7.23
CA LYS A 186 5.31 -6.48 -7.14
C LYS A 186 4.66 -5.26 -7.79
N VAL A 187 4.12 -5.41 -9.00
CA VAL A 187 3.45 -4.31 -9.71
C VAL A 187 2.27 -3.74 -8.94
N LEU A 188 1.53 -4.55 -8.16
CA LEU A 188 0.43 -4.06 -7.32
C LEU A 188 0.90 -3.16 -6.17
N PHE A 189 2.13 -3.34 -5.68
CA PHE A 189 2.73 -2.56 -4.58
C PHE A 189 3.68 -1.46 -5.05
N ASP A 190 4.14 -1.51 -6.29
CA ASP A 190 5.01 -0.48 -6.85
C ASP A 190 4.29 0.87 -6.86
N ARG A 191 5.00 1.91 -6.43
CA ARG A 191 4.50 3.29 -6.41
C ARG A 191 4.58 3.88 -7.80
N ILE A 192 3.45 4.24 -8.39
CA ILE A 192 3.37 4.64 -9.80
C ILE A 192 3.31 6.17 -9.90
N GLY A 193 4.13 6.72 -10.79
CA GLY A 193 4.02 8.12 -11.23
C GLY A 193 4.32 9.17 -10.15
N LYS A 194 3.81 10.40 -10.37
CA LYS A 194 4.00 11.55 -9.46
C LYS A 194 3.16 11.47 -8.19
N THR A 195 2.18 10.57 -8.15
CA THR A 195 1.31 10.38 -6.99
C THR A 195 2.00 9.56 -5.91
N GLY A 196 2.95 8.69 -6.27
CA GLY A 196 3.65 7.86 -5.29
C GLY A 196 2.75 6.85 -4.57
N ARG A 197 1.52 6.62 -5.08
CA ARG A 197 0.58 5.60 -4.57
C ARG A 197 0.73 4.30 -5.36
N SER A 198 0.53 3.19 -4.69
CA SER A 198 0.43 1.88 -5.35
C SER A 198 -0.98 1.67 -5.90
N TYR A 199 -1.13 0.76 -6.87
CA TYR A 199 -2.45 0.38 -7.38
C TYR A 199 -3.37 -0.08 -6.24
N ARG A 200 -2.82 -0.84 -5.29
CA ARG A 200 -3.56 -1.30 -4.11
C ARG A 200 -4.06 -0.13 -3.25
N ASP A 201 -3.26 0.90 -3.06
CA ASP A 201 -3.67 2.08 -2.26
C ASP A 201 -4.86 2.79 -2.90
N VAL A 202 -4.83 2.96 -4.23
CA VAL A 202 -5.92 3.58 -4.99
C VAL A 202 -7.20 2.76 -4.89
N ILE A 203 -7.13 1.44 -5.06
CA ILE A 203 -8.31 0.56 -4.92
C ILE A 203 -8.84 0.59 -3.48
N THR A 204 -7.96 0.60 -2.47
CA THR A 204 -8.37 0.67 -1.06
C THR A 204 -9.13 1.97 -0.79
N GLU A 205 -8.63 3.09 -1.31
CA GLU A 205 -9.27 4.40 -1.18
C GLU A 205 -10.62 4.46 -1.90
N LEU A 206 -10.71 3.90 -3.11
CA LEU A 206 -11.98 3.81 -3.84
C LEU A 206 -13.02 2.99 -3.07
N LEU A 207 -12.62 1.84 -2.52
CA LEU A 207 -13.51 1.03 -1.68
C LEU A 207 -13.96 1.79 -0.42
N THR A 208 -13.06 2.55 0.22
CA THR A 208 -13.44 3.36 1.38
C THR A 208 -14.43 4.47 1.01
N ILE A 209 -14.32 5.02 -0.20
CA ILE A 209 -15.26 6.04 -0.70
C ILE A 209 -16.62 5.39 -1.03
N GLU A 210 -16.63 4.19 -1.63
CA GLU A 210 -17.85 3.44 -1.92
C GLU A 210 -18.60 3.02 -0.65
N ASP A 211 -17.89 2.66 0.42
CA ASP A 211 -18.50 2.31 1.72
C ASP A 211 -19.07 3.54 2.47
N MET A 212 -18.68 4.77 2.09
CA MET A 212 -19.18 6.01 2.69
C MET A 212 -20.52 6.44 2.07
N ASP A 213 -21.57 5.63 2.26
CA ASP A 213 -22.94 5.86 1.73
C ASP A 213 -23.54 7.25 2.07
N GLU A 214 -23.15 7.88 3.18
CA GLU A 214 -23.73 9.16 3.65
C GLU A 214 -22.93 10.41 3.25
N ASN A 215 -21.70 10.28 2.75
CA ASN A 215 -20.81 11.40 2.41
C ASN A 215 -20.01 11.09 1.13
N LEU A 216 -20.69 10.78 0.04
CA LEU A 216 -20.02 10.65 -1.24
C LEU A 216 -19.32 11.97 -1.60
N PRO A 217 -18.04 11.94 -2.00
CA PRO A 217 -17.32 13.13 -2.43
C PRO A 217 -18.05 13.76 -3.62
N VAL A 218 -18.18 15.08 -3.58
CA VAL A 218 -18.85 15.85 -4.63
C VAL A 218 -18.11 15.61 -5.94
N ASP A 219 -18.81 15.09 -6.95
CA ASP A 219 -18.25 14.91 -8.28
C ASP A 219 -18.12 16.27 -8.99
N CYS A 220 -16.91 16.82 -8.96
CA CYS A 220 -16.55 18.09 -9.59
C CYS A 220 -15.52 17.85 -10.71
N PRO A 221 -15.96 17.47 -11.92
CA PRO A 221 -15.07 17.15 -13.02
C PRO A 221 -14.21 18.34 -13.48
N GLU A 222 -14.65 19.59 -13.26
CA GLU A 222 -13.86 20.77 -13.64
C GLU A 222 -12.56 20.89 -12.82
N ILE A 223 -12.60 20.51 -11.54
CA ILE A 223 -11.46 20.57 -10.62
C ILE A 223 -10.37 19.59 -11.06
N ARG A 224 -10.75 18.48 -11.71
CA ARG A 224 -9.81 17.47 -12.21
C ARG A 224 -8.76 18.06 -13.14
N SER A 225 -9.15 19.01 -14.00
CA SER A 225 -8.24 19.66 -14.96
C SER A 225 -7.12 20.47 -14.29
N ILE A 226 -7.41 21.02 -13.10
CA ILE A 226 -6.50 21.84 -12.29
C ILE A 226 -5.62 20.95 -11.41
N VAL A 227 -6.21 19.89 -10.84
CA VAL A 227 -5.58 19.06 -9.81
C VAL A 227 -4.76 17.91 -10.38
N GLN A 228 -5.02 17.45 -11.60
CA GLN A 228 -4.34 16.31 -12.24
C GLN A 228 -2.81 16.42 -12.34
N TYR A 229 -2.25 17.63 -12.26
CA TYR A 229 -0.81 17.86 -12.42
C TYR A 229 -0.06 18.03 -11.10
N LEU A 230 -0.77 18.13 -9.98
CA LEU A 230 -0.18 18.35 -8.66
C LEU A 230 0.26 17.01 -8.04
N PRO A 231 1.45 16.95 -7.43
CA PRO A 231 1.83 15.81 -6.60
C PRO A 231 0.95 15.75 -5.36
N ILE A 232 0.86 14.56 -4.72
CA ILE A 232 -0.04 14.35 -3.58
C ILE A 232 0.28 15.28 -2.42
N ASP A 233 1.55 15.52 -2.12
CA ASP A 233 1.94 16.40 -1.01
C ASP A 233 1.41 17.83 -1.21
N ASP A 234 1.43 18.33 -2.45
CA ASP A 234 0.88 19.65 -2.77
C ASP A 234 -0.65 19.65 -2.72
N LEU A 235 -1.28 18.51 -3.01
CA LEU A 235 -2.74 18.33 -2.98
C LEU A 235 -3.25 18.30 -1.54
N VAL A 236 -2.56 17.59 -0.63
CA VAL A 236 -2.84 17.59 0.81
C VAL A 236 -2.66 19.01 1.39
N ASN A 237 -1.57 19.68 1.03
CA ASN A 237 -1.35 21.08 1.43
C ASN A 237 -2.44 22.02 0.91
N LEU A 238 -2.95 21.79 -0.31
CA LEU A 238 -4.04 22.57 -0.88
C LEU A 238 -5.35 22.29 -0.13
N GLU A 239 -5.63 21.03 0.18
CA GLU A 239 -6.79 20.61 0.96
C GLU A 239 -6.80 21.29 2.34
N GLU A 240 -5.69 21.24 3.08
CA GLU A 240 -5.58 21.90 4.39
C GLU A 240 -5.82 23.41 4.30
N ARG A 241 -5.27 24.06 3.26
CA ARG A 241 -5.44 25.50 3.03
C ARG A 241 -6.87 25.86 2.64
N VAL A 242 -7.52 25.05 1.80
CA VAL A 242 -8.92 25.26 1.41
C VAL A 242 -9.83 25.02 2.60
N ALA A 243 -9.63 23.95 3.37
CA ALA A 243 -10.40 23.64 4.57
C ALA A 243 -10.40 24.81 5.58
N ALA A 244 -9.26 25.49 5.75
CA ALA A 244 -9.18 26.68 6.61
C ALA A 244 -10.00 27.88 6.09
N LEU A 245 -10.26 27.97 4.79
CA LEU A 245 -11.02 29.04 4.15
C LEU A 245 -12.52 28.73 4.03
N VAL A 246 -12.92 27.45 4.15
CA VAL A 246 -14.32 27.01 4.03
C VAL A 246 -15.28 27.78 4.96
N PRO A 247 -14.98 28.00 6.26
CA PRO A 247 -15.87 28.75 7.14
C PRO A 247 -16.10 30.19 6.67
N LEU A 248 -15.03 30.86 6.20
CA LEU A 248 -15.09 32.23 5.69
C LEU A 248 -15.90 32.30 4.38
N TRP A 249 -15.82 31.28 3.52
CA TRP A 249 -16.59 31.22 2.27
C TRP A 249 -18.06 30.90 2.50
N LEU A 250 -18.39 30.06 3.49
CA LEU A 250 -19.77 29.78 3.89
C LEU A 250 -20.45 31.03 4.46
N GLU A 251 -19.75 31.79 5.29
CA GLU A 251 -20.26 33.05 5.85
C GLU A 251 -20.42 34.15 4.78
N ALA A 252 -19.56 34.17 3.76
CA ALA A 252 -19.57 35.20 2.73
C ALA A 252 -20.70 35.07 1.67
N GLU A 253 -21.51 33.99 1.69
CA GLU A 253 -22.58 33.69 0.72
C GLU A 253 -22.25 34.14 -0.73
N PRO A 254 -21.19 33.61 -1.37
CA PRO A 254 -20.70 34.10 -2.66
C PRO A 254 -21.72 34.01 -3.80
N GLN A 255 -22.71 33.12 -3.67
CA GLN A 255 -23.83 32.97 -4.61
C GLN A 255 -24.87 34.10 -4.52
N LYS A 256 -24.92 34.84 -3.41
CA LYS A 256 -25.78 36.04 -3.25
C LYS A 256 -24.99 37.34 -3.32
N SER A 257 -23.67 37.26 -3.46
CA SER A 257 -22.82 38.42 -3.66
C SER A 257 -23.02 38.97 -5.07
N ALA A 258 -23.01 40.30 -5.23
CA ALA A 258 -23.09 40.98 -6.54
C ALA A 258 -21.98 40.58 -7.53
N ASN A 259 -21.02 39.76 -7.09
CA ASN A 259 -19.94 39.15 -7.86
C ASN A 259 -20.40 37.97 -8.74
N GLU A 260 -21.64 37.48 -8.63
CA GLU A 260 -22.20 36.46 -9.52
C GLU A 260 -22.22 36.93 -11.01
N ASN A 261 -22.25 38.25 -11.23
CA ASN A 261 -22.15 38.88 -12.55
C ASN A 261 -20.71 39.15 -13.01
N LEU A 262 -19.69 38.80 -12.22
CA LEU A 262 -18.32 38.92 -12.68
C LEU A 262 -18.00 37.73 -13.58
N LEU A 263 -18.07 37.99 -14.89
CA LEU A 263 -17.50 37.14 -15.93
C LEU A 263 -16.15 36.60 -15.46
N SER A 264 -16.00 35.28 -15.43
CA SER A 264 -14.72 34.63 -15.19
C SER A 264 -13.71 35.16 -16.21
N PHE A 265 -12.69 35.88 -15.72
CA PHE A 265 -11.59 36.31 -16.56
C PHE A 265 -10.47 35.29 -16.41
N GLY A 266 -10.00 34.75 -17.53
CA GLY A 266 -8.87 33.82 -17.54
C GLY A 266 -7.67 34.42 -16.81
N TRP A 267 -7.10 33.65 -15.88
CA TRP A 267 -5.91 34.01 -15.13
C TRP A 267 -4.72 34.14 -16.10
N GLU A 268 -4.40 35.36 -16.48
CA GLU A 268 -3.26 35.67 -17.33
C GLU A 268 -2.39 36.69 -16.59
N LYS A 269 -1.15 36.31 -16.25
CA LYS A 269 -0.23 37.10 -15.42
C LYS A 269 -0.11 38.56 -15.89
N SER A 270 -0.07 38.75 -17.20
CA SER A 270 -0.03 40.05 -17.88
C SER A 270 -1.24 40.94 -17.55
N LYS A 271 -2.44 40.38 -17.40
CA LYS A 271 -3.66 41.13 -17.07
C LYS A 271 -3.68 41.54 -15.60
N CYS A 272 -3.20 40.68 -14.70
CA CYS A 272 -3.05 41.02 -13.27
C CYS A 272 -2.02 42.14 -13.06
N ASP A 273 -0.92 42.12 -13.80
CA ASP A 273 0.12 43.16 -13.72
C ASP A 273 -0.39 44.49 -14.29
N LEU A 274 -1.15 44.46 -15.38
CA LEU A 274 -1.82 45.64 -15.93
C LEU A 274 -2.83 46.21 -14.92
N TYR A 275 -3.66 45.36 -14.33
CA TYR A 275 -4.65 45.77 -13.33
C TYR A 275 -3.99 46.40 -12.10
N ARG A 276 -2.92 45.80 -11.55
CA ARG A 276 -2.15 46.38 -10.45
C ARG A 276 -1.57 47.75 -10.80
N THR A 277 -1.08 47.90 -12.03
CA THR A 277 -0.50 49.15 -12.50
C THR A 277 -1.56 50.25 -12.60
N GLN A 278 -2.73 49.92 -13.17
CA GLN A 278 -3.86 50.84 -13.27
C GLN A 278 -4.44 51.21 -11.90
N LEU A 279 -4.54 50.25 -10.98
CA LEU A 279 -5.07 50.48 -9.64
C LEU A 279 -4.13 51.38 -8.80
N LYS A 280 -2.81 51.20 -8.94
CA LYS A 280 -1.81 52.11 -8.37
C LYS A 280 -1.90 53.52 -8.96
N ALA A 281 -2.10 53.64 -10.27
CA ALA A 281 -2.26 54.93 -10.94
C ALA A 281 -3.55 55.64 -10.47
N LEU A 282 -4.64 54.90 -10.27
CA LEU A 282 -5.89 55.42 -9.73
C LEU A 282 -5.72 55.88 -8.30
N PHE A 283 -5.08 55.09 -7.42
CA PHE A 283 -4.75 55.50 -6.05
C PHE A 283 -3.90 56.78 -6.02
N HIS A 284 -2.91 56.88 -6.91
CA HIS A 284 -2.06 58.06 -6.98
C HIS A 284 -2.84 59.31 -7.45
N SER A 285 -3.78 59.12 -8.38
CA SER A 285 -4.66 60.19 -8.88
C SER A 285 -5.68 60.62 -7.82
N GLU A 286 -6.25 59.67 -7.09
CA GLU A 286 -7.20 59.90 -6.00
C GLU A 286 -6.53 60.62 -4.82
N LYS A 287 -5.29 60.22 -4.49
CA LYS A 287 -4.48 60.90 -3.47
C LYS A 287 -4.12 62.32 -3.88
N LYS A 288 -3.84 62.56 -5.17
CA LYS A 288 -3.68 63.92 -5.72
C LYS A 288 -4.97 64.74 -5.63
N ARG A 289 -6.14 64.15 -5.93
CA ARG A 289 -7.46 64.79 -5.78
C ARG A 289 -7.70 65.22 -4.32
N LEU A 290 -7.50 64.30 -3.38
CA LEU A 290 -7.64 64.55 -1.94
C LEU A 290 -6.65 65.61 -1.44
N SER A 291 -5.41 65.62 -1.93
CA SER A 291 -4.41 66.62 -1.54
C SER A 291 -4.74 68.04 -2.03
N LYS A 292 -5.44 68.18 -3.15
CA LYS A 292 -5.83 69.49 -3.70
C LYS A 292 -7.14 70.00 -3.10
N HIS A 293 -8.07 69.13 -2.69
CA HIS A 293 -9.37 69.51 -2.12
C HIS A 293 -9.64 68.70 -0.83
N PRO A 294 -9.14 69.15 0.34
CA PRO A 294 -9.21 68.38 1.59
C PRO A 294 -10.60 68.36 2.24
N ARG A 295 -11.57 69.11 1.70
CA ARG A 295 -12.96 69.19 2.19
C ARG A 295 -13.93 69.26 1.02
N ALA A 296 -14.10 68.15 0.32
CA ALA A 296 -15.38 67.90 -0.33
C ALA A 296 -16.24 67.15 0.69
N ASN A 297 -16.85 67.89 1.62
CA ASN A 297 -17.99 67.35 2.35
C ASN A 297 -19.00 66.88 1.29
N ASN A 298 -19.58 65.70 1.50
CA ASN A 298 -20.62 65.07 0.68
C ASN A 298 -21.94 65.87 0.68
N VAL A 299 -21.89 67.18 0.50
CA VAL A 299 -23.03 68.07 0.40
C VAL A 299 -22.88 68.81 -0.93
N PHE A 300 -23.62 68.37 -1.94
CA PHE A 300 -23.84 69.14 -3.15
C PHE A 300 -24.80 70.29 -2.84
N THR A 301 -24.30 71.36 -2.23
CA THR A 301 -25.04 72.62 -2.16
C THR A 301 -24.79 73.39 -3.46
N ILE A 302 -25.83 73.43 -4.30
CA ILE A 302 -25.84 74.21 -5.54
C ILE A 302 -25.98 75.69 -5.17
N GLU A 303 -24.90 76.32 -4.73
CA GLU A 303 -24.86 77.77 -4.51
C GLU A 303 -24.12 78.50 -5.63
N ASN A 304 -23.43 77.81 -6.54
CA ASN A 304 -22.72 78.45 -7.67
C ASN A 304 -22.70 77.57 -8.93
N VAL A 305 -23.81 77.57 -9.67
CA VAL A 305 -23.98 76.85 -10.95
C VAL A 305 -22.96 77.29 -12.00
N ASP A 306 -22.58 78.57 -12.02
CA ASP A 306 -21.70 79.12 -13.07
C ASP A 306 -20.24 78.66 -12.96
N ARG A 307 -19.71 78.52 -11.74
CA ARG A 307 -18.37 77.94 -11.55
C ARG A 307 -18.32 76.47 -11.94
N ALA A 308 -19.34 75.70 -11.57
CA ALA A 308 -19.45 74.29 -11.96
C ALA A 308 -19.58 74.14 -13.48
N ARG A 309 -20.40 74.98 -14.14
CA ARG A 309 -20.50 75.00 -15.61
C ARG A 309 -19.17 75.33 -16.26
N THR A 310 -18.42 76.30 -15.74
CA THR A 310 -17.14 76.71 -16.35
C THR A 310 -16.07 75.61 -16.23
N VAL A 311 -16.01 74.92 -15.09
CA VAL A 311 -15.10 73.78 -14.86
C VAL A 311 -15.53 72.55 -15.67
N VAL A 312 -16.83 72.26 -15.74
CA VAL A 312 -17.33 71.15 -16.58
C VAL A 312 -17.09 71.45 -18.06
N SER A 313 -17.24 72.71 -18.50
CA SER A 313 -16.98 73.14 -19.88
C SER A 313 -15.49 73.08 -20.23
N SER A 314 -14.60 73.45 -19.31
CA SER A 314 -13.16 73.35 -19.54
C SER A 314 -12.68 71.89 -19.54
N CYS A 315 -13.24 71.04 -18.66
CA CYS A 315 -12.98 69.60 -18.67
C CYS A 315 -13.55 68.90 -19.93
N LEU A 316 -14.72 69.32 -20.41
CA LEU A 316 -15.35 68.77 -21.63
C LEU A 316 -14.52 69.03 -22.89
N ARG A 317 -13.78 70.15 -22.96
CA ARG A 317 -12.88 70.45 -24.09
C ARG A 317 -11.68 69.51 -24.16
N THR A 318 -11.24 68.94 -23.03
CA THR A 318 -10.06 68.07 -22.95
C THR A 318 -10.38 66.59 -23.10
N TYR A 319 -11.66 66.21 -23.01
CA TYR A 319 -12.12 64.81 -22.92
C TYR A 319 -12.92 64.24 -24.13
N PRO A 320 -12.66 64.58 -25.42
CA PRO A 320 -13.44 63.98 -26.52
C PRO A 320 -13.29 62.46 -26.64
N LYS A 321 -12.22 61.86 -26.09
CA LYS A 321 -11.94 60.42 -26.21
C LYS A 321 -12.64 59.53 -25.17
N VAL A 322 -13.21 60.08 -24.09
CA VAL A 322 -13.83 59.30 -23.00
C VAL A 322 -15.36 59.22 -23.12
N LEU A 323 -15.94 59.85 -24.16
CA LEU A 323 -17.39 59.81 -24.41
C LEU A 323 -17.91 58.40 -24.73
N LYS A 324 -17.10 57.49 -25.29
CA LYS A 324 -17.51 56.09 -25.51
C LYS A 324 -17.59 55.28 -24.22
N ASP A 325 -16.74 55.55 -23.24
CA ASP A 325 -16.70 54.81 -21.97
C ASP A 325 -17.74 55.29 -20.94
N ARG A 326 -18.39 56.44 -21.19
CA ARG A 326 -19.49 56.94 -20.34
C ARG A 326 -20.70 56.01 -20.30
N ILE A 327 -20.96 55.25 -21.36
CA ILE A 327 -22.06 54.27 -21.38
C ILE A 327 -21.80 53.16 -20.35
N HIS A 328 -20.53 52.80 -20.14
CA HIS A 328 -20.15 51.83 -19.13
C HIS A 328 -20.18 52.42 -17.72
N LEU A 329 -19.68 53.66 -17.53
CA LEU A 329 -19.73 54.34 -16.22
C LEU A 329 -21.15 54.68 -15.77
N ALA A 330 -22.07 54.98 -16.70
CA ALA A 330 -23.47 55.23 -16.38
C ALA A 330 -24.15 54.03 -15.71
N LYS A 331 -23.73 52.80 -16.02
CA LYS A 331 -24.24 51.58 -15.37
C LYS A 331 -23.88 51.50 -13.88
N TRP A 332 -22.84 52.22 -13.44
CA TRP A 332 -22.39 52.23 -12.05
C TRP A 332 -22.97 53.41 -11.27
N ILE A 333 -23.60 54.37 -11.94
CA ILE A 333 -24.22 55.54 -11.29
C ILE A 333 -25.32 55.09 -10.32
N ASP A 334 -26.07 54.04 -10.64
CA ASP A 334 -27.12 53.51 -9.77
C ASP A 334 -26.60 52.99 -8.42
N LEU A 335 -25.32 52.60 -8.33
CA LEU A 335 -24.67 52.22 -7.05
C LEU A 335 -24.39 53.44 -6.15
N PHE A 336 -24.29 54.62 -6.74
CA PHE A 336 -23.92 55.87 -6.05
C PHE A 336 -25.05 56.90 -5.98
N THR A 337 -26.20 56.66 -6.64
CA THR A 337 -27.38 57.52 -6.53
C THR A 337 -28.28 57.11 -5.37
N SER A 338 -28.58 58.08 -4.52
CA SER A 338 -29.43 57.94 -3.33
C SER A 338 -30.85 58.41 -3.64
N LYS A 339 -31.87 57.61 -3.26
CA LYS A 339 -33.24 58.13 -3.01
C LYS A 339 -33.53 58.40 -1.53
N ASN A 340 -32.73 57.86 -0.59
CA ASN A 340 -33.01 57.86 0.86
C ASN A 340 -31.73 57.98 1.74
N ASP A 341 -30.79 58.83 1.34
CA ASP A 341 -29.54 59.19 2.05
C ASP A 341 -28.56 58.05 2.44
N LYS A 342 -28.73 56.86 1.88
CA LYS A 342 -27.71 55.79 1.89
C LYS A 342 -27.49 55.28 0.46
N THR A 343 -26.25 55.36 -0.02
CA THR A 343 -25.89 54.80 -1.33
C THR A 343 -25.71 53.28 -1.20
N VAL A 344 -26.13 52.53 -2.22
CA VAL A 344 -25.96 51.06 -2.27
C VAL A 344 -24.47 50.69 -2.15
N GLY A 345 -23.57 51.52 -2.70
CA GLY A 345 -22.13 51.38 -2.57
C GLY A 345 -21.59 51.51 -1.13
N GLN A 346 -22.20 52.34 -0.26
CA GLN A 346 -21.79 52.43 1.14
C GLN A 346 -22.18 51.19 1.95
N GLY A 347 -23.29 50.53 1.60
CA GLY A 347 -23.65 49.23 2.19
C GLY A 347 -22.63 48.14 1.86
N LEU A 348 -22.14 48.12 0.62
CA LEU A 348 -21.11 47.17 0.18
C LEU A 348 -19.75 47.41 0.87
N ILE A 349 -19.35 48.66 1.09
CA ILE A 349 -18.08 48.99 1.76
C ILE A 349 -18.13 48.64 3.26
N ASN A 350 -19.25 48.86 3.92
CA ASN A 350 -19.41 48.52 5.35
C ASN A 350 -19.45 47.00 5.61
N ASN A 351 -19.80 46.20 4.60
CA ASN A 351 -19.78 44.74 4.72
C ASN A 351 -18.40 44.13 4.38
N LEU A 352 -17.42 44.96 3.98
CA LEU A 352 -16.05 44.54 3.65
C LEU A 352 -15.01 44.90 4.73
N VAL A 353 -15.42 45.61 5.79
CA VAL A 353 -14.65 45.94 7.00
C VAL A 353 -15.26 45.19 8.15
#